data_AF-A0A091CDP9-F1
#
_entry.id   AF-A0A091CDP9-F1
#
_cell.length_a   1.000
_cell.length_b   1.000
_cell.length_c   1.000
_cell.angle_alpha   90.00
_cell.angle_beta   90.00
_cell.angle_gamma   90.00
#
_symmetry.space_group_name_H-M   'P 1'
#
loop_
_entity.id
_entity.type
_entity.pdbx_description
1 polymer ?
#
loop_
_entity_poly.entity_id
_entity_poly.type
_entity_poly.pdbx_seq_one_letter_code
_entity_poly.pdbx_strand_id
1 'polypeptide(L)'
;MGSNLIIGIVMAIIVIAAVVYGVGFYMRKKNQEKLKSLEDRKKALLDLPINDEIEEIRKMHLVGQSHTSFKEWEEKWENLSTEKFAELESQIFEVENLNDAFRFVKAQTAIAKAQTTMDNMEAEIQKIREGFKELRESEERNSEKIQQALDVYEEMKKALRERGDQFGPAFAEIQKQIKNVESEFTSFITLNTSGDPVEAHDVLESAEKNTFALEELMRKIPDEYESLHKTFPEQLEEIAEGYQTLMDQGYVLPVENFAENIQHVNHRVNNTLDDLEKVEITTVEEANVETAQQIDQLYEVMEHEIAAKRYVTQNRKALADAIVHATNNNRQLLIELDHTSQTYTLNHNELARARSFQSEIEEIARRNDSVDPKLEAGEIPYSEVENFYKDAYKILDSVESEQVEIDQALRDLRKDEKIAQDKAEDLEFRLRNLKRFVENNACLGYQVII
;
A
#
# COMPACT_ATOMS: atom_id res chain seq x y z
N MET A 1 66.88 -1.00 91.45
CA MET A 1 66.29 -0.92 90.09
C MET A 1 65.84 -2.28 89.52
N GLY A 2 65.71 -3.36 90.31
CA GLY A 2 65.29 -4.69 89.79
C GLY A 2 63.80 -5.04 89.92
N SER A 3 63.05 -4.41 90.83
CA SER A 3 61.63 -4.75 91.08
C SER A 3 60.67 -4.12 90.06
N ASN A 4 60.92 -2.87 89.65
CA ASN A 4 60.05 -2.16 88.70
C ASN A 4 60.14 -2.73 87.27
N LEU A 5 61.26 -3.36 86.90
CA LEU A 5 61.43 -4.02 85.61
C LEU A 5 60.61 -5.33 85.53
N ILE A 6 60.61 -6.12 86.60
CA ILE A 6 59.85 -7.38 86.68
C ILE A 6 58.34 -7.10 86.70
N ILE A 7 57.89 -6.10 87.46
CA ILE A 7 56.48 -5.69 87.49
C ILE A 7 56.05 -5.13 86.12
N GLY A 8 56.91 -4.37 85.44
CA GLY A 8 56.67 -3.88 84.08
C GLY A 8 56.55 -5.00 83.04
N ILE A 9 57.39 -6.03 83.12
CA ILE A 9 57.33 -7.21 82.23
C ILE A 9 56.07 -8.03 82.50
N VAL A 10 55.69 -8.27 83.76
CA VAL A 10 54.47 -9.01 84.10
C VAL A 10 53.22 -8.24 83.67
N MET A 11 53.16 -6.92 83.88
CA MET A 11 52.06 -6.10 83.37
C MET A 11 52.02 -6.09 81.84
N ALA A 12 53.16 -6.04 81.15
CA ALA A 12 53.21 -6.15 79.69
C ALA A 12 52.66 -7.51 79.20
N ILE A 13 52.99 -8.61 79.89
CA ILE A 13 52.46 -9.95 79.56
C ILE A 13 50.94 -10.02 79.79
N ILE A 14 50.43 -9.46 80.89
CA ILE A 14 48.98 -9.43 81.17
C ILE A 14 48.25 -8.58 80.11
N VAL A 15 48.80 -7.43 79.73
CA VAL A 15 48.23 -6.59 78.67
C VAL A 15 48.26 -7.32 77.33
N ILE A 16 49.36 -8.01 76.98
CA ILE A 16 49.44 -8.82 75.75
C ILE A 16 48.42 -9.96 75.79
N ALA A 17 48.27 -10.66 76.91
CA ALA A 17 47.27 -11.72 77.06
C ALA A 17 45.83 -11.18 76.93
N ALA A 18 45.55 -10.00 77.49
CA ALA A 18 44.25 -9.33 77.35
C ALA A 18 43.98 -8.91 75.89
N VAL A 19 44.99 -8.42 75.17
CA VAL A 19 44.88 -8.09 73.74
C VAL A 19 44.66 -9.36 72.90
N VAL A 20 45.40 -10.44 73.15
CA VAL A 20 45.21 -11.73 72.44
C VAL A 20 43.82 -12.30 72.70
N TYR A 21 43.32 -12.24 73.93
CA TYR A 21 41.97 -12.66 74.28
C TYR A 21 40.91 -11.77 73.61
N GLY A 22 41.11 -10.45 73.60
CA GLY A 22 40.22 -9.50 72.94
C GLY A 22 40.14 -9.72 71.42
N VAL A 23 41.28 -9.93 70.77
CA VAL A 23 41.36 -10.27 69.34
C VAL A 23 40.69 -11.62 69.06
N GLY A 24 40.92 -12.63 69.90
CA GLY A 24 40.27 -13.94 69.78
C GLY A 24 38.75 -13.88 69.94
N PHE A 25 38.25 -13.10 70.89
CA PHE A 25 36.81 -12.88 71.10
C PHE A 25 36.17 -12.15 69.91
N TYR A 26 36.84 -11.11 69.39
CA TYR A 26 36.38 -10.39 68.20
C TYR A 26 36.35 -11.28 66.95
N MET A 27 37.39 -12.09 66.73
CA MET A 27 37.43 -13.06 65.61
C MET A 27 36.36 -14.13 65.73
N ARG A 28 36.13 -14.67 66.93
CA ARG A 28 35.05 -15.65 67.19
C ARG A 28 33.68 -15.06 66.86
N LYS A 29 33.39 -13.85 67.32
CA LYS A 29 32.13 -13.16 67.04
C LYS A 29 31.95 -12.90 65.54
N LYS A 30 32.99 -12.43 64.86
CA LYS A 30 32.97 -12.20 63.40
C LYS A 30 32.72 -13.49 62.60
N ASN A 31 33.31 -14.60 63.01
CA ASN A 31 33.08 -15.90 62.37
C ASN A 31 31.67 -16.44 62.67
N GLN A 32 31.14 -16.21 63.88
CA GLN A 32 29.75 -16.57 64.22
C GLN A 32 28.73 -15.78 63.39
N GLU A 33 28.95 -14.48 63.15
CA GLU A 33 28.10 -13.68 62.26
C GLU A 33 28.08 -14.24 60.83
N LYS A 34 29.24 -14.66 60.31
CA LYS A 34 29.34 -15.29 58.99
C LYS A 34 28.69 -16.68 58.95
N LEU A 35 28.86 -17.48 60.00
CA LEU A 35 28.20 -18.79 60.12
C LEU A 35 26.68 -18.63 60.10
N LYS A 36 26.16 -17.70 60.91
CA LYS A 36 24.74 -17.36 60.92
C LYS A 36 24.24 -16.92 59.54
N SER A 37 25.01 -16.11 58.82
CA SER A 37 24.64 -15.72 57.45
C SER A 37 24.59 -16.90 56.46
N LEU A 38 25.45 -17.91 56.63
CA LEU A 38 25.42 -19.13 55.82
C LEU A 38 24.22 -20.02 56.18
N GLU A 39 23.87 -20.11 57.47
CA GLU A 39 22.68 -20.84 57.94
C GLU A 39 21.38 -20.17 57.46
N ASP A 40 21.29 -18.84 57.57
CA ASP A 40 20.13 -18.06 57.11
C ASP A 40 19.95 -18.21 55.59
N ARG A 41 21.05 -18.16 54.80
CA ARG A 41 21.03 -18.41 53.34
C ARG A 41 20.64 -19.85 53.01
N LYS A 42 21.20 -20.85 53.71
CA LYS A 42 20.81 -22.27 53.55
C LYS A 42 19.31 -22.45 53.77
N LYS A 43 18.77 -21.86 54.84
CA LYS A 43 17.35 -21.93 55.15
C LYS A 43 16.51 -21.28 54.05
N ALA A 44 16.91 -20.11 53.56
CA ALA A 44 16.23 -19.45 52.45
C ALA A 44 16.19 -20.31 51.17
N LEU A 45 17.25 -21.08 50.88
CA LEU A 45 17.28 -22.00 49.74
C LEU A 45 16.39 -23.24 49.94
N LEU A 46 16.28 -23.77 51.16
CA LEU A 46 15.41 -24.90 51.48
C LEU A 46 13.92 -24.52 51.50
N ASP A 47 13.62 -23.26 51.85
CA ASP A 47 12.26 -22.72 51.86
C ASP A 47 11.75 -22.38 50.44
N LEU A 48 12.58 -22.52 49.39
CA LEU A 48 12.14 -22.31 48.00
C LEU A 48 11.24 -23.47 47.53
N PRO A 49 10.03 -23.19 46.99
CA PRO A 49 9.06 -24.21 46.55
C PRO A 49 9.41 -24.82 45.18
N ILE A 50 10.67 -25.22 44.96
CA ILE A 50 11.11 -25.76 43.66
C ILE A 50 10.45 -27.11 43.36
N ASN A 51 10.16 -27.91 44.38
CA ASN A 51 9.42 -29.16 44.19
C ASN A 51 7.98 -28.92 43.71
N ASP A 52 7.35 -27.83 44.15
CA ASP A 52 6.01 -27.43 43.67
C ASP A 52 6.10 -26.96 42.20
N GLU A 53 7.13 -26.18 41.85
CA GLU A 53 7.42 -25.78 40.45
C GLU A 53 7.62 -27.02 39.55
N ILE A 54 8.34 -28.06 40.03
CA ILE A 54 8.54 -29.33 39.32
C ILE A 54 7.22 -30.08 39.14
N GLU A 55 6.36 -30.16 40.17
CA GLU A 55 5.05 -30.82 40.05
C GLU A 55 4.09 -30.07 39.11
N GLU A 56 4.10 -28.73 39.12
CA GLU A 56 3.32 -27.93 38.17
C GLU A 56 3.75 -28.24 36.74
N ILE A 57 5.05 -28.23 36.47
CA ILE A 57 5.59 -28.49 35.14
C ILE A 57 5.37 -29.95 34.72
N ARG A 58 5.42 -30.91 35.66
CA ARG A 58 5.08 -32.32 35.38
C ARG A 58 3.61 -32.52 35.00
N LYS A 59 2.70 -31.66 35.50
CA LYS A 59 1.28 -31.66 35.10
C LYS A 59 1.07 -31.04 33.72
N MET A 60 1.98 -30.18 33.26
CA MET A 60 2.01 -29.75 31.87
C MET A 60 2.48 -30.96 31.06
N HIS A 61 1.73 -31.35 30.03
CA HIS A 61 2.01 -32.54 29.23
C HIS A 61 3.26 -32.33 28.34
N LEU A 62 4.43 -32.18 28.95
CA LEU A 62 5.70 -31.95 28.26
C LEU A 62 6.11 -33.17 27.44
N VAL A 63 6.49 -32.95 26.19
CA VAL A 63 6.95 -34.02 25.29
C VAL A 63 8.20 -33.58 24.51
N GLY A 64 8.94 -34.56 23.96
CA GLY A 64 10.13 -34.33 23.13
C GLY A 64 11.32 -33.66 23.84
N GLN A 65 11.86 -32.58 23.27
CA GLN A 65 12.99 -31.82 23.83
C GLN A 65 12.59 -31.10 25.11
N SER A 66 11.37 -30.57 25.22
CA SER A 66 10.88 -29.97 26.47
C SER A 66 10.85 -31.00 27.61
N HIS A 67 10.47 -32.24 27.33
CA HIS A 67 10.54 -33.35 28.30
C HIS A 67 11.99 -33.72 28.65
N THR A 68 12.89 -33.74 27.67
CA THR A 68 14.30 -34.06 27.87
C THR A 68 15.00 -32.98 28.69
N SER A 69 14.81 -31.71 28.34
CA SER A 69 15.30 -30.56 29.11
C SER A 69 14.69 -30.51 30.50
N PHE A 70 13.41 -30.82 30.67
CA PHE A 70 12.80 -30.95 32.00
C PHE A 70 13.49 -32.03 32.84
N LYS A 71 13.74 -33.22 32.28
CA LYS A 71 14.48 -34.29 32.96
C LYS A 71 15.91 -33.87 33.33
N GLU A 72 16.61 -33.18 32.44
CA GLU A 72 17.95 -32.66 32.73
C GLU A 72 17.95 -31.64 33.88
N TRP A 73 16.94 -30.76 33.94
CA TRP A 73 16.79 -29.81 35.04
C TRP A 73 16.34 -30.49 36.34
N GLU A 74 15.47 -31.49 36.26
CA GLU A 74 15.05 -32.34 37.39
C GLU A 74 16.23 -33.11 37.98
N GLU A 75 17.07 -33.74 37.15
CA GLU A 75 18.28 -34.45 37.58
C GLU A 75 19.30 -33.50 38.22
N LYS A 76 19.50 -32.30 37.63
CA LYS A 76 20.35 -31.25 38.23
C LYS A 76 19.84 -30.82 39.60
N TRP A 77 18.52 -30.66 39.75
CA TRP A 77 17.90 -30.34 41.04
C TRP A 77 18.05 -31.48 42.05
N GLU A 78 17.82 -32.74 41.65
CA GLU A 78 17.97 -33.91 42.52
C GLU A 78 19.42 -34.00 43.05
N ASN A 79 20.41 -33.84 42.18
CA ASN A 79 21.82 -33.81 42.55
C ASN A 79 22.13 -32.66 43.52
N LEU A 80 21.66 -31.44 43.21
CA LEU A 80 21.88 -30.27 44.06
C LEU A 80 21.24 -30.45 45.44
N SER A 81 19.99 -30.92 45.49
CA SER A 81 19.19 -31.15 46.70
C SER A 81 19.80 -32.20 47.64
N THR A 82 20.49 -33.20 47.09
CA THR A 82 21.04 -34.32 47.87
C THR A 82 22.54 -34.15 48.14
N GLU A 83 23.37 -34.08 47.10
CA GLU A 83 24.84 -34.13 47.23
C GLU A 83 25.40 -32.78 47.69
N LYS A 84 24.97 -31.67 47.06
CA LYS A 84 25.53 -30.34 47.33
C LYS A 84 25.06 -29.74 48.66
N PHE A 85 23.81 -29.94 49.06
CA PHE A 85 23.37 -29.55 50.41
C PHE A 85 24.07 -30.34 51.51
N ALA A 86 24.31 -31.64 51.32
CA ALA A 86 25.08 -32.44 52.28
C ALA A 86 26.54 -31.97 52.38
N GLU A 87 27.17 -31.64 51.24
CA GLU A 87 28.51 -31.06 51.20
C GLU A 87 28.56 -29.72 51.96
N LEU A 88 27.61 -28.82 51.70
CA LEU A 88 27.51 -27.52 52.37
C LEU A 88 27.28 -27.67 53.88
N GLU A 89 26.44 -28.63 54.31
CA GLU A 89 26.19 -28.90 55.73
C GLU A 89 27.46 -29.40 56.44
N SER A 90 28.22 -30.29 55.81
CA SER A 90 29.52 -30.72 56.33
C SER A 90 30.50 -29.55 56.46
N GLN A 91 30.51 -28.62 55.50
CA GLN A 91 31.39 -27.45 55.53
C GLN A 91 30.97 -26.45 56.62
N ILE A 92 29.66 -26.23 56.83
CA ILE A 92 29.11 -25.40 57.91
C ILE A 92 29.50 -25.99 59.27
N PHE A 93 29.36 -27.30 59.46
CA PHE A 93 29.78 -27.99 60.67
C PHE A 93 31.29 -27.92 60.92
N GLU A 94 32.11 -28.03 59.87
CA GLU A 94 33.57 -27.84 59.97
C GLU A 94 33.92 -26.41 60.43
N VAL A 95 33.23 -25.39 59.91
CA VAL A 95 33.40 -24.00 60.34
C VAL A 95 33.04 -23.82 61.81
N GLU A 96 31.92 -24.37 62.26
CA GLU A 96 31.47 -24.31 63.66
C GLU A 96 32.52 -24.90 64.60
N ASN A 97 32.98 -26.12 64.31
CA ASN A 97 33.98 -26.83 65.11
C ASN A 97 35.33 -26.09 65.15
N LEU A 98 35.80 -25.56 64.01
CA LEU A 98 37.05 -24.78 63.95
C LEU A 98 36.95 -23.45 64.71
N ASN A 99 35.77 -22.84 64.72
CA ASN A 99 35.51 -21.60 65.45
C ASN A 99 35.45 -21.82 66.96
N ASP A 100 34.85 -22.92 67.42
CA ASP A 100 34.82 -23.30 68.84
C ASP A 100 36.16 -23.80 69.36
N ALA A 101 36.98 -24.42 68.51
CA ALA A 101 38.36 -24.82 68.84
C ALA A 101 39.39 -23.67 68.79
N PHE A 102 38.95 -22.40 68.64
CA PHE A 102 39.79 -21.20 68.52
C PHE A 102 40.83 -21.24 67.36
N ARG A 103 40.58 -22.02 66.29
CA ARG A 103 41.47 -22.15 65.13
C ARG A 103 41.10 -21.18 64.00
N PHE A 104 41.21 -19.87 64.28
CA PHE A 104 40.65 -18.81 63.43
C PHE A 104 41.16 -18.75 61.99
N VAL A 105 42.45 -19.01 61.74
CA VAL A 105 43.01 -18.99 60.37
C VAL A 105 42.40 -20.10 59.50
N LYS A 106 42.21 -21.30 60.07
CA LYS A 106 41.58 -22.42 59.37
C LYS A 106 40.07 -22.23 59.25
N ALA A 107 39.43 -21.65 60.27
CA ALA A 107 38.01 -21.28 60.20
C ALA A 107 37.75 -20.29 59.06
N GLN A 108 38.64 -19.31 58.83
CA GLN A 108 38.48 -18.34 57.74
C GLN A 108 38.57 -18.99 56.35
N THR A 109 39.47 -19.97 56.16
CA THR A 109 39.55 -20.73 54.90
C THR A 109 38.34 -21.63 54.68
N ALA A 110 37.84 -22.27 55.75
CA ALA A 110 36.63 -23.09 55.69
C ALA A 110 35.38 -22.24 55.39
N ILE A 111 35.28 -21.04 55.99
CA ILE A 111 34.22 -20.07 55.70
C ILE A 111 34.27 -19.64 54.23
N ALA A 112 35.44 -19.34 53.68
CA ALA A 112 35.56 -18.97 52.27
C ALA A 112 35.11 -20.11 51.35
N LYS A 113 35.45 -21.36 51.67
CA LYS A 113 35.01 -22.55 50.93
C LYS A 113 33.49 -22.75 51.00
N ALA A 114 32.90 -22.59 52.19
CA ALA A 114 31.45 -22.66 52.40
C ALA A 114 30.72 -21.54 51.66
N GLN A 115 31.27 -20.33 51.64
CA GLN A 115 30.73 -19.20 50.87
C GLN A 115 30.76 -19.47 49.37
N THR A 116 31.88 -19.94 48.82
CA THR A 116 31.96 -20.29 47.38
C THR A 116 31.00 -21.41 47.02
N THR A 117 30.87 -22.44 47.87
CA THR A 117 29.91 -23.53 47.64
C THR A 117 28.47 -23.01 47.66
N MET A 118 28.13 -22.14 48.62
CA MET A 118 26.84 -21.46 48.70
C MET A 118 26.56 -20.61 47.45
N ASP A 119 27.51 -19.77 47.04
CA ASP A 119 27.34 -18.88 45.89
C ASP A 119 27.14 -19.69 44.58
N ASN A 120 27.85 -20.81 44.43
CA ASN A 120 27.64 -21.73 43.30
C ASN A 120 26.27 -22.40 43.34
N MET A 121 25.82 -22.87 44.51
CA MET A 121 24.49 -23.46 44.67
C MET A 121 23.38 -22.44 44.36
N GLU A 122 23.51 -21.19 44.84
CA GLU A 122 22.56 -20.12 44.51
C GLU A 122 22.51 -19.85 43.00
N ALA A 123 23.65 -19.83 42.32
CA ALA A 123 23.72 -19.63 40.87
C ALA A 123 23.13 -20.81 40.08
N GLU A 124 23.36 -22.05 40.52
CA GLU A 124 22.80 -23.25 39.89
C GLU A 124 21.28 -23.34 40.11
N ILE A 125 20.79 -23.05 41.31
CA ILE A 125 19.36 -22.97 41.61
C ILE A 125 18.70 -21.91 40.73
N GLN A 126 19.31 -20.73 40.60
CA GLN A 126 18.77 -19.66 39.75
C GLN A 126 18.65 -20.11 38.28
N LYS A 127 19.67 -20.81 37.74
CA LYS A 127 19.62 -21.36 36.38
C LYS A 127 18.53 -22.41 36.20
N ILE A 128 18.34 -23.30 37.18
CA ILE A 128 17.27 -24.31 37.16
C ILE A 128 15.90 -23.62 37.10
N ARG A 129 15.69 -22.61 37.93
CA ARG A 129 14.43 -21.84 37.95
C ARG A 129 14.19 -21.07 36.66
N GLU A 130 15.23 -20.48 36.07
CA GLU A 130 15.15 -19.84 34.76
C GLU A 130 14.79 -20.84 33.65
N GLY A 131 15.40 -22.03 33.66
CA GLY A 131 15.07 -23.11 32.72
C GLY A 131 13.63 -23.61 32.85
N PHE A 132 13.15 -23.79 34.09
CA PHE A 132 11.75 -24.12 34.36
C PHE A 132 10.78 -23.03 33.93
N LYS A 133 11.14 -21.76 34.15
CA LYS A 133 10.35 -20.61 33.69
C LYS A 133 10.25 -20.56 32.16
N GLU A 134 11.36 -20.76 31.46
CA GLU A 134 11.38 -20.77 29.98
C GLU A 134 10.53 -21.91 29.41
N LEU A 135 10.60 -23.10 30.00
CA LEU A 135 9.75 -24.24 29.62
C LEU A 135 8.26 -23.92 29.79
N ARG A 136 7.88 -23.29 30.91
CA ARG A 136 6.49 -22.86 31.16
C ARG A 136 6.03 -21.80 30.16
N GLU A 137 6.82 -20.75 29.94
CA GLU A 137 6.49 -19.67 29.00
C GLU A 137 6.43 -20.15 27.54
N SER A 138 7.25 -21.14 27.16
CA SER A 138 7.17 -21.76 25.84
C SER A 138 5.87 -22.54 25.66
N GLU A 139 5.44 -23.29 26.67
CA GLU A 139 4.26 -24.12 26.54
C GLU A 139 2.96 -23.31 26.63
N GLU A 140 2.91 -22.30 27.49
CA GLU A 140 1.78 -21.37 27.55
C GLU A 140 1.56 -20.68 26.20
N ARG A 141 2.63 -20.19 25.56
CA ARG A 141 2.56 -19.58 24.22
C ARG A 141 2.10 -20.57 23.14
N ASN A 142 2.58 -21.80 23.18
CA ASN A 142 2.18 -22.82 22.21
C ASN A 142 0.70 -23.20 22.39
N SER A 143 0.26 -23.41 23.63
CA SER A 143 -1.14 -23.74 23.95
C SER A 143 -2.10 -22.62 23.55
N GLU A 144 -1.75 -21.35 23.79
CA GLU A 144 -2.58 -20.21 23.38
C GLU A 144 -2.73 -20.14 21.85
N LYS A 145 -1.62 -20.29 21.12
CA LYS A 145 -1.64 -20.30 19.65
C LYS A 145 -2.47 -21.44 19.07
N ILE A 146 -2.33 -22.64 19.64
CA ILE A 146 -3.13 -23.80 19.23
C ILE A 146 -4.61 -23.53 19.46
N GLN A 147 -4.98 -22.97 20.62
CA GLN A 147 -6.37 -22.65 20.91
C GLN A 147 -6.93 -21.62 19.93
N GLN A 148 -6.18 -20.55 19.63
CA GLN A 148 -6.59 -19.54 18.65
C GLN A 148 -6.81 -20.16 17.26
N ALA A 149 -5.88 -21.01 16.81
CA ALA A 149 -6.00 -21.63 15.50
C ALA A 149 -7.16 -22.65 15.44
N LEU A 150 -7.44 -23.36 16.54
CA LEU A 150 -8.61 -24.24 16.67
C LEU A 150 -9.93 -23.45 16.68
N ASP A 151 -9.98 -22.32 17.37
CA ASP A 151 -11.16 -21.45 17.40
C ASP A 151 -11.46 -20.93 15.99
N VAL A 152 -10.44 -20.43 15.26
CA VAL A 152 -10.57 -20.00 13.85
C VAL A 152 -11.01 -21.16 12.97
N TYR A 153 -10.46 -22.36 13.15
CA TYR A 153 -10.89 -23.56 12.42
C TYR A 153 -12.37 -23.91 12.68
N GLU A 154 -12.85 -23.84 13.92
CA GLU A 154 -14.25 -24.08 14.24
C GLU A 154 -15.16 -23.03 13.60
N GLU A 155 -14.76 -21.76 13.62
CA GLU A 155 -15.47 -20.67 12.94
C GLU A 155 -15.53 -20.88 11.43
N MET A 156 -14.42 -21.24 10.78
CA MET A 156 -14.39 -21.58 9.35
C MET A 156 -15.32 -22.75 9.04
N LYS A 157 -15.31 -23.80 9.85
CA LYS A 157 -16.19 -24.97 9.67
C LYS A 157 -17.67 -24.63 9.88
N LYS A 158 -17.98 -23.66 10.74
CA LYS A 158 -19.33 -23.13 10.94
C LYS A 158 -19.75 -22.27 9.76
N ALA A 159 -18.90 -21.35 9.32
CA ALA A 159 -19.13 -20.50 8.15
C ALA A 159 -19.39 -21.35 6.89
N LEU A 160 -18.61 -22.41 6.67
CA LEU A 160 -18.84 -23.34 5.55
C LEU A 160 -20.20 -24.04 5.62
N ARG A 161 -20.69 -24.37 6.82
CA ARG A 161 -22.01 -25.01 7.00
C ARG A 161 -23.18 -24.04 6.84
N GLU A 162 -23.04 -22.83 7.37
CA GLU A 162 -24.11 -21.83 7.39
C GLU A 162 -24.20 -21.04 6.08
N ARG A 163 -23.06 -20.82 5.42
CA ARG A 163 -22.92 -19.97 4.22
C ARG A 163 -22.33 -20.72 3.03
N GLY A 164 -22.48 -22.05 2.99
CA GLY A 164 -21.93 -22.91 1.92
C GLY A 164 -22.26 -22.41 0.51
N ASP A 165 -23.48 -21.91 0.32
CA ASP A 165 -23.97 -21.40 -0.97
C ASP A 165 -23.21 -20.15 -1.46
N GLN A 166 -22.63 -19.36 -0.55
CA GLN A 166 -21.87 -18.14 -0.89
C GLN A 166 -20.48 -18.44 -1.47
N PHE A 167 -19.98 -19.66 -1.28
CA PHE A 167 -18.67 -20.07 -1.79
C PHE A 167 -18.74 -20.67 -3.19
N GLY A 168 -19.94 -21.01 -3.67
CA GLY A 168 -20.15 -21.47 -5.05
C GLY A 168 -19.21 -22.63 -5.47
N PRO A 169 -18.55 -22.53 -6.65
CA PRO A 169 -17.61 -23.53 -7.14
C PRO A 169 -16.42 -23.80 -6.22
N ALA A 170 -15.96 -22.78 -5.47
CA ALA A 170 -14.83 -22.91 -4.55
C ALA A 170 -15.13 -23.78 -3.32
N PHE A 171 -16.41 -24.08 -3.04
CA PHE A 171 -16.83 -24.84 -1.85
C PHE A 171 -16.08 -26.17 -1.70
N ALA A 172 -15.93 -26.92 -2.79
CA ALA A 172 -15.30 -28.24 -2.76
C ALA A 172 -13.81 -28.17 -2.41
N GLU A 173 -13.09 -27.20 -2.96
CA GLU A 173 -11.66 -27.03 -2.71
C GLU A 173 -11.41 -26.41 -1.33
N ILE A 174 -12.23 -25.45 -0.87
CA ILE A 174 -12.20 -24.94 0.51
C ILE A 174 -12.42 -26.10 1.50
N GLN A 175 -13.39 -26.98 1.24
CA GLN A 175 -13.65 -28.13 2.10
C GLN A 175 -12.43 -29.07 2.17
N LYS A 176 -11.70 -29.23 1.07
CA LYS A 176 -10.47 -30.03 1.01
C LYS A 176 -9.33 -29.35 1.75
N GLN A 177 -9.17 -28.03 1.63
CA GLN A 177 -8.17 -27.28 2.39
C GLN A 177 -8.44 -27.31 3.90
N ILE A 178 -9.70 -27.18 4.33
CA ILE A 178 -10.09 -27.33 5.75
C ILE A 178 -9.73 -28.74 6.27
N LYS A 179 -9.92 -29.79 5.46
CA LYS A 179 -9.50 -31.16 5.83
C LYS A 179 -7.98 -31.32 5.88
N ASN A 180 -7.23 -30.64 5.02
CA ASN A 180 -5.77 -30.65 5.06
C ASN A 180 -5.28 -30.00 6.36
N VAL A 181 -5.84 -28.84 6.74
CA VAL A 181 -5.56 -28.17 8.01
C VAL A 181 -5.90 -29.09 9.20
N GLU A 182 -7.02 -29.81 9.18
CA GLU A 182 -7.37 -30.82 10.20
C GLU A 182 -6.33 -31.95 10.28
N SER A 183 -5.80 -32.39 9.14
CA SER A 183 -4.73 -33.40 9.07
C SER A 183 -3.41 -32.85 9.61
N GLU A 184 -3.09 -31.58 9.37
CA GLU A 184 -1.89 -30.91 9.90
C GLU A 184 -1.97 -30.80 11.43
N PHE A 185 -3.13 -30.39 11.98
CA PHE A 185 -3.35 -30.40 13.43
C PHE A 185 -3.29 -31.79 14.05
N THR A 186 -3.83 -32.81 13.37
CA THR A 186 -3.74 -34.20 13.85
C THR A 186 -2.29 -34.71 13.83
N SER A 187 -1.53 -34.33 12.80
CA SER A 187 -0.10 -34.66 12.69
C SER A 187 0.70 -33.96 13.78
N PHE A 188 0.39 -32.69 14.06
CA PHE A 188 0.96 -31.96 15.18
C PHE A 188 0.71 -32.66 16.52
N ILE A 189 -0.54 -33.05 16.82
CA ILE A 189 -0.87 -33.77 18.07
C ILE A 189 -0.08 -35.09 18.15
N THR A 190 0.06 -35.79 17.02
CA THR A 190 0.79 -37.06 16.94
C THR A 190 2.29 -36.87 17.13
N LEU A 191 2.90 -35.88 16.48
CA LEU A 191 4.33 -35.53 16.61
C LEU A 191 4.65 -35.00 18.01
N ASN A 192 3.76 -34.17 18.55
CA ASN A 192 3.83 -33.72 19.93
C ASN A 192 3.80 -34.92 20.87
N THR A 193 2.91 -35.90 20.68
CA THR A 193 2.86 -37.12 21.50
C THR A 193 4.06 -38.06 21.28
N SER A 194 4.63 -38.08 20.07
CA SER A 194 5.72 -38.98 19.67
C SER A 194 7.11 -38.45 20.03
N GLY A 195 7.21 -37.16 20.37
CA GLY A 195 8.40 -36.55 20.95
C GLY A 195 9.43 -36.02 19.96
N ASP A 196 9.02 -35.62 18.74
CA ASP A 196 9.86 -34.79 17.87
C ASP A 196 9.45 -33.30 17.99
N PRO A 197 10.18 -32.50 18.79
CA PRO A 197 9.83 -31.12 19.15
C PRO A 197 10.15 -30.11 18.05
N VAL A 198 11.11 -30.42 17.17
CA VAL A 198 11.51 -29.53 16.08
C VAL A 198 10.49 -29.66 14.95
N GLU A 199 10.16 -30.89 14.59
CA GLU A 199 9.15 -31.15 13.56
C GLU A 199 7.75 -30.70 13.99
N ALA A 200 7.40 -30.85 15.28
CA ALA A 200 6.13 -30.36 15.80
C ALA A 200 6.00 -28.82 15.72
N HIS A 201 7.08 -28.07 15.94
CA HIS A 201 7.03 -26.60 15.83
C HIS A 201 6.80 -26.15 14.39
N ASP A 202 7.55 -26.71 13.44
CA ASP A 202 7.45 -26.36 12.02
C ASP A 202 6.07 -26.70 11.44
N VAL A 203 5.49 -27.82 11.88
CA VAL A 203 4.12 -28.22 11.49
C VAL A 203 3.08 -27.29 12.11
N LEU A 204 3.25 -26.85 13.35
CA LEU A 204 2.32 -25.90 13.98
C LEU A 204 2.35 -24.53 13.28
N GLU A 205 3.54 -24.01 12.97
CA GLU A 205 3.68 -22.74 12.25
C GLU A 205 3.08 -22.83 10.84
N SER A 206 3.28 -23.95 10.15
CA SER A 206 2.69 -24.20 8.84
C SER A 206 1.16 -24.27 8.92
N ALA A 207 0.62 -25.00 9.91
CA ALA A 207 -0.82 -25.11 10.14
C ALA A 207 -1.46 -23.76 10.48
N GLU A 208 -0.80 -22.95 11.32
CA GLU A 208 -1.21 -21.60 11.67
C GLU A 208 -1.28 -20.70 10.43
N LYS A 209 -0.21 -20.68 9.63
CA LYS A 209 -0.14 -19.91 8.39
C LYS A 209 -1.21 -20.34 7.38
N ASN A 210 -1.41 -21.64 7.20
CA ASN A 210 -2.43 -22.19 6.30
C ASN A 210 -3.84 -21.84 6.79
N THR A 211 -4.08 -21.88 8.11
CA THR A 211 -5.36 -21.52 8.74
C THR A 211 -5.71 -20.05 8.49
N PHE A 212 -4.78 -19.13 8.76
CA PHE A 212 -5.02 -17.70 8.54
C PHE A 212 -5.12 -17.32 7.06
N ALA A 213 -4.31 -17.95 6.20
CA ALA A 213 -4.45 -17.77 4.76
C ALA A 213 -5.86 -18.19 4.32
N LEU A 214 -6.31 -19.38 4.72
CA LEU A 214 -7.63 -19.88 4.39
C LEU A 214 -8.77 -19.01 4.93
N GLU A 215 -8.63 -18.46 6.14
CA GLU A 215 -9.58 -17.51 6.72
C GLU A 215 -9.71 -16.24 5.85
N GLU A 216 -8.58 -15.67 5.42
CA GLU A 216 -8.57 -14.51 4.53
C GLU A 216 -9.26 -14.82 3.19
N LEU A 217 -8.98 -15.99 2.61
CA LEU A 217 -9.62 -16.46 1.38
C LEU A 217 -11.15 -16.61 1.59
N MET A 218 -11.58 -17.25 2.68
CA MET A 218 -13.00 -17.41 2.99
C MET A 218 -13.73 -16.07 3.20
N ARG A 219 -13.02 -15.01 3.59
CA ARG A 219 -13.63 -13.67 3.71
C ARG A 219 -13.82 -12.99 2.35
N LYS A 220 -12.92 -13.22 1.39
CA LYS A 220 -12.91 -12.55 0.08
C LYS A 220 -13.77 -13.24 -0.97
N ILE A 221 -13.77 -14.58 -0.98
CA ILE A 221 -14.51 -15.39 -1.99
C ILE A 221 -15.98 -14.98 -2.14
N PRO A 222 -16.75 -14.72 -1.06
CA PRO A 222 -18.17 -14.39 -1.20
C PRO A 222 -18.43 -13.13 -2.06
N ASP A 223 -17.65 -12.08 -1.86
CA ASP A 223 -17.82 -10.80 -2.57
C ASP A 223 -17.44 -10.95 -4.06
N GLU A 224 -16.36 -11.69 -4.34
CA GLU A 224 -15.91 -11.97 -5.71
C GLU A 224 -16.87 -12.91 -6.43
N TYR A 225 -17.42 -13.91 -5.73
CA TYR A 225 -18.40 -14.84 -6.27
C TYR A 225 -19.73 -14.16 -6.58
N GLU A 226 -20.22 -13.26 -5.72
CA GLU A 226 -21.44 -12.50 -5.98
C GLU A 226 -21.30 -11.66 -7.26
N SER A 227 -20.15 -11.03 -7.45
CA SER A 227 -19.85 -10.24 -8.66
C SER A 227 -19.87 -11.10 -9.92
N LEU A 228 -19.25 -12.28 -9.90
CA LEU A 228 -19.19 -13.20 -11.04
C LEU A 228 -20.50 -13.93 -11.34
N HIS A 229 -21.21 -14.38 -10.31
CA HIS A 229 -22.42 -15.20 -10.47
C HIS A 229 -23.66 -14.36 -10.75
N LYS A 230 -23.71 -13.13 -10.24
CA LYS A 230 -24.91 -12.29 -10.32
C LYS A 230 -24.67 -10.97 -11.04
N THR A 231 -23.74 -10.15 -10.55
CA THR A 231 -23.58 -8.78 -11.05
C THR A 231 -23.18 -8.73 -12.53
N PHE A 232 -22.10 -9.43 -12.92
CA PHE A 232 -21.64 -9.40 -14.31
C PHE A 232 -22.63 -10.05 -15.29
N PRO A 233 -23.25 -11.21 -14.99
CA PRO A 233 -24.30 -11.76 -15.86
C PRO A 233 -25.50 -10.83 -16.03
N GLU A 234 -25.99 -10.20 -14.95
CA GLU A 234 -27.09 -9.23 -15.02
C GLU A 234 -26.71 -8.01 -15.87
N GLN A 235 -25.49 -7.47 -15.71
CA GLN A 235 -24.99 -6.35 -16.52
C GLN A 235 -24.82 -6.73 -17.99
N LEU A 236 -24.32 -7.94 -18.27
CA LEU A 236 -24.15 -8.41 -19.65
C LEU A 236 -25.50 -8.67 -20.34
N GLU A 237 -26.50 -9.15 -19.60
CA GLU A 237 -27.87 -9.28 -20.09
C GLU A 237 -28.47 -7.89 -20.40
N GLU A 238 -28.32 -6.93 -19.49
CA GLU A 238 -28.75 -5.54 -19.72
C GLU A 238 -28.05 -4.92 -20.95
N ILE A 239 -26.74 -5.13 -21.11
CA ILE A 239 -25.98 -4.66 -22.28
C ILE A 239 -26.50 -5.34 -23.57
N ALA A 240 -26.81 -6.63 -23.52
CA ALA A 240 -27.32 -7.36 -24.67
C ALA A 240 -28.73 -6.86 -25.09
N GLU A 241 -29.60 -6.62 -24.12
CA GLU A 241 -30.94 -6.03 -24.36
C GLU A 241 -30.84 -4.58 -24.86
N GLY A 242 -29.95 -3.79 -24.25
CA GLY A 242 -29.65 -2.42 -24.69
C GLY A 242 -29.12 -2.40 -26.11
N TYR A 243 -28.20 -3.30 -26.46
CA TYR A 243 -27.67 -3.46 -27.80
C TYR A 243 -28.75 -3.83 -28.82
N GLN A 244 -29.63 -4.79 -28.52
CA GLN A 244 -30.77 -5.13 -29.37
C GLN A 244 -31.68 -3.91 -29.60
N THR A 245 -31.97 -3.17 -28.53
CA THR A 245 -32.80 -1.95 -28.60
C THR A 245 -32.15 -0.87 -29.46
N LEU A 246 -30.83 -0.71 -29.40
CA LEU A 246 -30.08 0.22 -30.26
C LEU A 246 -30.09 -0.25 -31.72
N MET A 247 -29.93 -1.55 -31.98
CA MET A 247 -30.02 -2.11 -33.34
C MET A 247 -31.42 -1.91 -33.94
N ASP A 248 -32.48 -2.14 -33.17
CA ASP A 248 -33.88 -1.92 -33.58
C ASP A 248 -34.16 -0.44 -33.90
N GLN A 249 -33.50 0.47 -33.20
CA GLN A 249 -33.57 1.91 -33.46
C GLN A 249 -32.65 2.38 -34.60
N GLY A 250 -31.98 1.45 -35.29
CA GLY A 250 -31.13 1.71 -36.45
C GLY A 250 -29.78 2.36 -36.12
N TYR A 251 -29.24 2.14 -34.91
CA TYR A 251 -27.90 2.62 -34.56
C TYR A 251 -26.83 1.73 -35.19
N VAL A 252 -25.70 2.34 -35.54
CA VAL A 252 -24.52 1.67 -36.08
C VAL A 252 -23.38 1.94 -35.11
N LEU A 253 -22.94 0.91 -34.38
CA LEU A 253 -21.83 1.08 -33.46
C LEU A 253 -20.50 1.15 -34.24
N PRO A 254 -19.51 1.93 -33.76
CA PRO A 254 -18.19 2.04 -34.38
C PRO A 254 -17.36 0.74 -34.26
N VAL A 255 -17.79 -0.21 -33.42
CA VAL A 255 -17.10 -1.47 -33.19
C VAL A 255 -17.69 -2.57 -34.08
N GLU A 256 -16.87 -3.11 -34.99
CA GLU A 256 -17.31 -4.11 -35.99
C GLU A 256 -18.00 -5.34 -35.38
N ASN A 257 -17.59 -5.80 -34.18
CA ASN A 257 -18.11 -7.01 -33.55
C ASN A 257 -18.50 -6.81 -32.07
N PHE A 258 -19.39 -5.86 -31.76
CA PHE A 258 -19.87 -5.64 -30.39
C PHE A 258 -20.47 -6.91 -29.74
N ALA A 259 -21.18 -7.73 -30.53
CA ALA A 259 -21.72 -9.01 -30.07
C ALA A 259 -20.62 -10.04 -29.71
N GLU A 260 -19.49 -10.05 -30.43
CA GLU A 260 -18.34 -10.91 -30.11
C GLU A 260 -17.67 -10.45 -28.81
N ASN A 261 -17.59 -9.14 -28.57
CA ASN A 261 -17.07 -8.61 -27.31
C ASN A 261 -17.93 -9.03 -26.11
N ILE A 262 -19.27 -8.99 -26.21
CA ILE A 262 -20.17 -9.50 -25.17
C ILE A 262 -19.92 -11.00 -24.92
N GLN A 263 -19.73 -11.79 -25.98
CA GLN A 263 -19.42 -13.21 -25.84
C GLN A 263 -18.03 -13.44 -25.22
N HIS A 264 -17.05 -12.61 -25.57
CA HIS A 264 -15.70 -12.68 -25.00
C HIS A 264 -15.72 -12.39 -23.49
N VAL A 265 -16.45 -11.35 -23.06
CA VAL A 265 -16.61 -11.03 -21.64
C VAL A 265 -17.37 -12.16 -20.92
N ASN A 266 -18.41 -12.73 -21.52
CA ASN A 266 -19.11 -13.90 -20.96
C ASN A 266 -18.18 -15.13 -20.84
N HIS A 267 -17.36 -15.40 -21.85
CA HIS A 267 -16.40 -16.52 -21.80
C HIS A 267 -15.36 -16.30 -20.70
N ARG A 268 -14.91 -15.05 -20.54
CA ARG A 268 -14.01 -14.65 -19.47
C ARG A 268 -14.64 -14.83 -18.08
N VAL A 269 -15.89 -14.40 -17.87
CA VAL A 269 -16.63 -14.64 -16.62
C VAL A 269 -16.68 -16.14 -16.28
N ASN A 270 -16.95 -17.00 -17.28
CA ASN A 270 -16.95 -18.45 -17.08
C ASN A 270 -15.55 -18.99 -16.74
N ASN A 271 -14.49 -18.53 -17.42
CA ASN A 271 -13.12 -18.93 -17.12
C ASN A 271 -12.71 -18.48 -15.71
N THR A 272 -13.10 -17.28 -15.29
CA THR A 272 -12.85 -16.79 -13.92
C THR A 272 -13.61 -17.61 -12.88
N LEU A 273 -14.83 -18.10 -13.20
CA LEU A 273 -15.56 -19.05 -12.34
C LEU A 273 -14.82 -20.40 -12.21
N ASP A 274 -14.21 -20.88 -13.29
CA ASP A 274 -13.37 -22.10 -13.27
C ASP A 274 -12.06 -21.87 -12.47
N ASP A 275 -11.48 -20.67 -12.51
CA ASP A 275 -10.31 -20.33 -11.71
C ASP A 275 -10.65 -20.10 -10.23
N LEU A 276 -11.88 -19.65 -9.95
CA LEU A 276 -12.43 -19.60 -8.60
C LEU A 276 -12.61 -21.02 -8.02
N GLU A 277 -12.94 -22.03 -8.84
CA GLU A 277 -12.96 -23.44 -8.42
C GLU A 277 -11.58 -23.90 -7.88
N LYS A 278 -10.49 -23.40 -8.47
CA LYS A 278 -9.12 -23.70 -8.04
C LYS A 278 -8.63 -22.86 -6.86
N VAL A 279 -9.45 -21.91 -6.37
CA VAL A 279 -9.13 -21.00 -5.25
C VAL A 279 -7.92 -20.09 -5.56
N GLU A 280 -7.72 -19.72 -6.83
CA GLU A 280 -6.67 -18.77 -7.23
C GLU A 280 -7.14 -17.31 -7.06
N ILE A 281 -7.43 -16.90 -5.82
CA ILE A 281 -8.14 -15.62 -5.54
C ILE A 281 -7.40 -14.40 -6.05
N THR A 282 -6.06 -14.36 -6.03
CA THR A 282 -5.31 -13.23 -6.59
C THR A 282 -5.55 -13.07 -8.09
N THR A 283 -5.64 -14.18 -8.82
CA THR A 283 -5.94 -14.16 -10.26
C THR A 283 -7.40 -13.81 -10.52
N VAL A 284 -8.31 -14.26 -9.66
CA VAL A 284 -9.75 -13.93 -9.73
C VAL A 284 -9.99 -12.45 -9.45
N GLU A 285 -9.35 -11.87 -8.43
CA GLU A 285 -9.43 -10.44 -8.11
C GLU A 285 -8.98 -9.59 -9.31
N GLU A 286 -7.82 -9.90 -9.88
CA GLU A 286 -7.31 -9.21 -11.09
C GLU A 286 -8.27 -9.39 -12.26
N ALA A 287 -8.70 -10.63 -12.53
CA ALA A 287 -9.62 -10.94 -13.62
C ALA A 287 -10.97 -10.24 -13.46
N ASN A 288 -11.49 -10.10 -12.24
CA ASN A 288 -12.73 -9.39 -11.94
C ASN A 288 -12.60 -7.90 -12.21
N VAL A 289 -11.49 -7.28 -11.81
CA VAL A 289 -11.24 -5.85 -12.10
C VAL A 289 -11.21 -5.59 -13.60
N GLU A 290 -10.47 -6.39 -14.39
CA GLU A 290 -10.48 -6.15 -15.84
C GLU A 290 -11.77 -6.61 -16.53
N THR A 291 -12.55 -7.55 -15.96
CA THR A 291 -13.91 -7.85 -16.45
C THR A 291 -14.84 -6.65 -16.24
N ALA A 292 -14.80 -6.04 -15.06
CA ALA A 292 -15.56 -4.82 -14.76
C ALA A 292 -15.18 -3.67 -15.71
N GLN A 293 -13.88 -3.46 -15.97
CA GLN A 293 -13.42 -2.45 -16.93
C GLN A 293 -13.92 -2.74 -18.36
N GLN A 294 -13.96 -4.01 -18.78
CA GLN A 294 -14.50 -4.37 -20.09
C GLN A 294 -16.00 -4.11 -20.17
N ILE A 295 -16.76 -4.39 -19.12
CA ILE A 295 -18.18 -4.07 -19.02
C ILE A 295 -18.40 -2.55 -19.10
N ASP A 296 -17.62 -1.77 -18.34
CA ASP A 296 -17.68 -0.31 -18.35
C ASP A 296 -17.39 0.26 -19.75
N GLN A 297 -16.41 -0.29 -20.47
CA GLN A 297 -16.11 0.08 -21.86
C GLN A 297 -17.28 -0.21 -22.81
N LEU A 298 -18.00 -1.32 -22.61
CA LEU A 298 -19.19 -1.64 -23.42
C LEU A 298 -20.30 -0.62 -23.18
N TYR A 299 -20.54 -0.22 -21.92
CA TYR A 299 -21.48 0.85 -21.59
C TYR A 299 -21.03 2.19 -22.20
N GLU A 300 -19.76 2.56 -22.07
CA GLU A 300 -19.21 3.82 -22.60
C GLU A 300 -19.42 3.94 -24.11
N VAL A 301 -19.20 2.86 -24.88
CA VAL A 301 -19.44 2.85 -26.32
C VAL A 301 -20.92 3.12 -26.64
N MET A 302 -21.85 2.49 -25.92
CA MET A 302 -23.28 2.70 -26.13
C MET A 302 -23.72 4.11 -25.71
N GLU A 303 -23.28 4.58 -24.55
CA GLU A 303 -23.60 5.92 -24.04
C GLU A 303 -23.06 7.01 -24.96
N HIS A 304 -21.82 6.86 -25.42
CA HIS A 304 -21.19 7.80 -26.34
C HIS A 304 -21.98 7.88 -27.65
N GLU A 305 -22.44 6.74 -28.19
CA GLU A 305 -23.24 6.73 -29.41
C GLU A 305 -24.62 7.37 -29.23
N ILE A 306 -25.28 7.13 -28.09
CA ILE A 306 -26.56 7.78 -27.74
C ILE A 306 -26.38 9.29 -27.59
N ALA A 307 -25.31 9.72 -26.92
CA ALA A 307 -24.97 11.13 -26.75
C ALA A 307 -24.64 11.80 -28.09
N ALA A 308 -23.85 11.13 -28.94
CA ALA A 308 -23.47 11.59 -30.27
C ALA A 308 -24.71 11.80 -31.15
N LYS A 309 -25.67 10.87 -31.16
CA LYS A 309 -26.93 11.05 -31.91
C LYS A 309 -27.70 12.27 -31.44
N ARG A 310 -27.79 12.49 -30.13
CA ARG A 310 -28.46 13.68 -29.58
C ARG A 310 -27.75 14.96 -30.02
N TYR A 311 -26.41 14.98 -29.98
CA TYR A 311 -25.60 16.11 -30.41
C TYR A 311 -25.77 16.40 -31.91
N VAL A 312 -25.66 15.37 -32.76
CA VAL A 312 -25.83 15.48 -34.22
C VAL A 312 -27.23 15.98 -34.54
N THR A 313 -28.28 15.42 -33.93
CA THR A 313 -29.67 15.84 -34.19
C THR A 313 -29.92 17.31 -33.82
N GLN A 314 -29.37 17.77 -32.71
CA GLN A 314 -29.52 19.17 -32.26
C GLN A 314 -28.73 20.15 -33.14
N ASN A 315 -27.51 19.77 -33.53
CA ASN A 315 -26.60 20.66 -34.25
C ASN A 315 -26.69 20.55 -35.77
N ARG A 316 -27.42 19.57 -36.33
CA ARG A 316 -27.56 19.38 -37.79
C ARG A 316 -28.00 20.65 -38.50
N LYS A 317 -29.04 21.31 -37.99
CA LYS A 317 -29.52 22.58 -38.56
C LYS A 317 -28.55 23.73 -38.30
N ALA A 318 -28.00 23.80 -37.08
CA ALA A 318 -27.08 24.87 -36.70
C ALA A 318 -25.80 24.86 -37.56
N LEU A 319 -25.27 23.67 -37.86
CA LEU A 319 -24.10 23.53 -38.72
C LEU A 319 -24.42 23.90 -40.18
N ALA A 320 -25.57 23.47 -40.70
CA ALA A 320 -26.00 23.87 -42.05
C ALA A 320 -26.16 25.39 -42.18
N ASP A 321 -26.78 26.03 -41.18
CA ASP A 321 -26.93 27.49 -41.13
C ASP A 321 -25.56 28.19 -41.03
N ALA A 322 -24.62 27.64 -40.24
CA ALA A 322 -23.26 28.17 -40.11
C ALA A 322 -22.45 28.06 -41.42
N ILE A 323 -22.55 26.93 -42.14
CA ILE A 323 -21.91 26.75 -43.46
C ILE A 323 -22.45 27.78 -44.46
N VAL A 324 -23.78 27.99 -44.48
CA VAL A 324 -24.41 29.00 -45.35
C VAL A 324 -23.95 30.41 -44.99
N HIS A 325 -23.88 30.73 -43.70
CA HIS A 325 -23.38 32.01 -43.21
C HIS A 325 -21.92 32.26 -43.63
N ALA A 326 -21.02 31.31 -43.37
CA ALA A 326 -19.61 31.40 -43.74
C ALA A 326 -19.41 31.50 -45.26
N THR A 327 -20.22 30.77 -46.05
CA THR A 327 -20.20 30.84 -47.53
C THR A 327 -20.58 32.24 -48.02
N ASN A 328 -21.64 32.82 -47.46
CA ASN A 328 -22.11 34.15 -47.83
C ASN A 328 -21.10 35.23 -47.44
N ASN A 329 -20.53 35.15 -46.24
CA ASN A 329 -19.51 36.08 -45.77
C ASN A 329 -18.24 35.99 -46.64
N ASN A 330 -17.79 34.79 -46.96
CA ASN A 330 -16.63 34.61 -47.83
C ASN A 330 -16.88 35.17 -49.24
N ARG A 331 -18.09 34.97 -49.78
CA ARG A 331 -18.49 35.54 -51.08
C ARG A 331 -18.47 37.07 -51.04
N GLN A 332 -18.99 37.68 -49.97
CA GLN A 332 -18.95 39.13 -49.81
C GLN A 332 -17.51 39.64 -49.71
N LEU A 333 -16.67 38.99 -48.91
CA LEU A 333 -15.26 39.34 -48.77
C LEU A 333 -14.52 39.26 -50.11
N LEU A 334 -14.77 38.23 -50.92
CA LEU A 334 -14.19 38.12 -52.27
C LEU A 334 -14.60 39.26 -53.20
N ILE A 335 -15.86 39.72 -53.14
CA ILE A 335 -16.34 40.86 -53.93
C ILE A 335 -15.65 42.15 -53.47
N GLU A 336 -15.54 42.36 -52.16
CA GLU A 336 -14.89 43.54 -51.60
C GLU A 336 -13.39 43.57 -51.90
N LEU A 337 -12.72 42.40 -51.84
CA LEU A 337 -11.33 42.24 -52.26
C LEU A 337 -11.13 42.50 -53.75
N ASP A 338 -12.02 41.98 -54.62
CA ASP A 338 -11.95 42.24 -56.06
C ASP A 338 -12.08 43.74 -56.36
N HIS A 339 -13.09 44.40 -55.79
CA HIS A 339 -13.29 45.85 -55.93
C HIS A 339 -12.08 46.64 -55.42
N THR A 340 -11.52 46.25 -54.27
CA THR A 340 -10.35 46.93 -53.69
C THR A 340 -9.10 46.67 -54.55
N SER A 341 -8.92 45.49 -55.12
CA SER A 341 -7.79 45.16 -56.00
C SER A 341 -7.75 45.98 -57.29
N GLN A 342 -8.88 46.52 -57.73
CA GLN A 342 -8.95 47.42 -58.89
C GLN A 342 -8.33 48.79 -58.61
N THR A 343 -8.28 49.21 -57.34
CA THR A 343 -7.76 50.53 -56.92
C THR A 343 -6.42 50.43 -56.17
N TYR A 344 -6.14 49.31 -55.50
CA TYR A 344 -4.96 49.12 -54.66
C TYR A 344 -4.19 47.85 -55.01
N THR A 345 -2.88 47.84 -54.78
CA THR A 345 -2.05 46.63 -54.86
C THR A 345 -2.09 45.89 -53.52
N LEU A 346 -2.74 44.73 -53.50
CA LEU A 346 -2.81 43.85 -52.35
C LEU A 346 -1.49 43.05 -52.21
N ASN A 347 -0.79 43.22 -51.08
CA ASN A 347 0.57 42.69 -50.89
C ASN A 347 0.65 41.49 -49.91
N HIS A 348 -0.42 41.17 -49.17
CA HIS A 348 -0.41 40.08 -48.17
C HIS A 348 -1.24 38.87 -48.60
N ASN A 349 -1.29 38.63 -49.91
CA ASN A 349 -1.93 37.46 -50.51
C ASN A 349 -3.39 37.25 -50.05
N GLU A 350 -4.08 38.33 -49.73
CA GLU A 350 -5.43 38.35 -49.16
C GLU A 350 -6.42 37.63 -50.08
N LEU A 351 -6.25 37.79 -51.39
CA LEU A 351 -7.07 37.16 -52.42
C LEU A 351 -6.87 35.64 -52.52
N ALA A 352 -5.65 35.13 -52.31
CA ALA A 352 -5.43 33.68 -52.30
C ALA A 352 -5.96 33.03 -51.02
N ARG A 353 -5.85 33.72 -49.87
CA ARG A 353 -6.43 33.26 -48.60
C ARG A 353 -7.95 33.19 -48.66
N ALA A 354 -8.61 34.22 -49.19
CA ALA A 354 -10.06 34.18 -49.37
C ALA A 354 -10.54 33.04 -50.31
N ARG A 355 -9.71 32.67 -51.31
CA ARG A 355 -9.96 31.49 -52.16
C ARG A 355 -9.70 30.16 -51.46
N SER A 356 -8.72 30.07 -50.54
CA SER A 356 -8.53 28.86 -49.74
C SER A 356 -9.70 28.64 -48.78
N PHE A 357 -10.20 29.70 -48.13
CA PHE A 357 -11.42 29.63 -47.31
C PHE A 357 -12.62 29.12 -48.09
N GLN A 358 -12.77 29.57 -49.34
CA GLN A 358 -13.85 29.08 -50.21
C GLN A 358 -13.73 27.56 -50.42
N SER A 359 -12.52 27.08 -50.70
CA SER A 359 -12.27 25.66 -50.95
C SER A 359 -12.54 24.82 -49.69
N GLU A 360 -12.13 25.31 -48.52
CA GLU A 360 -12.36 24.66 -47.22
C GLU A 360 -13.86 24.60 -46.86
N ILE A 361 -14.58 25.72 -46.99
CA ILE A 361 -16.02 25.78 -46.74
C ILE A 361 -16.78 24.86 -47.71
N GLU A 362 -16.40 24.85 -48.99
CA GLU A 362 -17.00 23.96 -49.99
C GLU A 362 -16.73 22.48 -49.70
N GLU A 363 -15.55 22.13 -49.18
CA GLU A 363 -15.24 20.77 -48.76
C GLU A 363 -16.09 20.32 -47.57
N ILE A 364 -16.23 21.19 -46.56
CA ILE A 364 -17.11 20.94 -45.41
C ILE A 364 -18.56 20.79 -45.85
N ALA A 365 -19.05 21.66 -46.74
CA ALA A 365 -20.40 21.59 -47.30
C ALA A 365 -20.63 20.26 -48.03
N ARG A 366 -19.72 19.87 -48.94
CA ARG A 366 -19.80 18.58 -49.64
C ARG A 366 -19.82 17.40 -48.68
N ARG A 367 -18.98 17.43 -47.64
CA ARG A 367 -18.93 16.36 -46.65
C ARG A 367 -20.22 16.31 -45.83
N ASN A 368 -20.75 17.45 -45.41
CA ASN A 368 -22.02 17.55 -44.69
C ASN A 368 -23.21 17.04 -45.53
N ASP A 369 -23.27 17.38 -46.82
CA ASP A 369 -24.30 16.89 -47.75
C ASP A 369 -24.23 15.36 -47.93
N SER A 370 -23.03 14.78 -47.79
CA SER A 370 -22.82 13.33 -47.87
C SER A 370 -23.12 12.58 -46.57
N VAL A 371 -23.17 13.28 -45.43
CA VAL A 371 -23.42 12.68 -44.10
C VAL A 371 -24.87 12.23 -43.96
N ASP A 372 -25.83 13.06 -44.37
CA ASP A 372 -27.25 12.78 -44.29
C ASP A 372 -27.68 11.46 -44.97
N PRO A 373 -27.34 11.20 -46.26
CA PRO A 373 -27.70 9.94 -46.91
C PRO A 373 -27.00 8.73 -46.30
N LYS A 374 -25.77 8.90 -45.78
CA LYS A 374 -25.01 7.81 -45.14
C LYS A 374 -25.56 7.47 -43.75
N LEU A 375 -26.06 8.47 -43.02
CA LEU A 375 -26.76 8.27 -41.75
C LEU A 375 -28.11 7.58 -41.96
N GLU A 376 -28.88 7.99 -42.99
CA GLU A 376 -30.15 7.34 -43.33
C GLU A 376 -29.97 5.90 -43.84
N ALA A 377 -28.85 5.63 -44.53
CA ALA A 377 -28.47 4.28 -44.95
C ALA A 377 -27.91 3.40 -43.82
N GLY A 378 -27.61 3.97 -42.65
CA GLY A 378 -26.97 3.24 -41.54
C GLY A 378 -25.56 2.76 -41.89
N GLU A 379 -24.79 3.55 -42.66
CA GLU A 379 -23.41 3.20 -43.05
C GLU A 379 -22.36 3.77 -42.11
N ILE A 380 -22.68 4.83 -41.35
CA ILE A 380 -21.72 5.55 -40.50
C ILE A 380 -22.22 5.70 -39.05
N PRO A 381 -21.35 5.52 -38.05
CA PRO A 381 -21.67 5.81 -36.65
C PRO A 381 -21.93 7.30 -36.40
N TYR A 382 -22.84 7.62 -35.50
CA TYR A 382 -23.10 8.99 -35.04
C TYR A 382 -21.88 9.59 -34.34
N SER A 383 -21.08 8.79 -33.64
CA SER A 383 -19.83 9.24 -33.01
C SER A 383 -18.81 9.81 -34.02
N GLU A 384 -18.71 9.21 -35.21
CA GLU A 384 -17.84 9.75 -36.28
C GLU A 384 -18.38 11.08 -36.81
N VAL A 385 -19.71 11.19 -36.96
CA VAL A 385 -20.36 12.43 -37.40
C VAL A 385 -20.22 13.54 -36.38
N GLU A 386 -20.31 13.25 -35.08
CA GLU A 386 -20.05 14.22 -34.03
C GLU A 386 -18.63 14.80 -34.13
N ASN A 387 -17.63 13.95 -34.34
CA ASN A 387 -16.25 14.41 -34.53
C ASN A 387 -16.12 15.29 -35.77
N PHE A 388 -16.75 14.90 -36.87
CA PHE A 388 -16.81 15.73 -38.07
C PHE A 388 -17.47 17.09 -37.78
N TYR A 389 -18.58 17.14 -37.02
CA TYR A 389 -19.24 18.41 -36.68
C TYR A 389 -18.34 19.30 -35.83
N LYS A 390 -17.67 18.75 -34.82
CA LYS A 390 -16.72 19.49 -33.98
C LYS A 390 -15.56 20.05 -34.80
N ASP A 391 -15.01 19.27 -35.71
CA ASP A 391 -13.91 19.71 -36.57
C ASP A 391 -14.39 20.75 -37.59
N ALA A 392 -15.57 20.58 -38.17
CA ALA A 392 -16.18 21.57 -39.05
C ALA A 392 -16.39 22.90 -38.33
N TYR A 393 -16.88 22.91 -37.09
CA TYR A 393 -17.01 24.13 -36.29
C TYR A 393 -15.66 24.81 -36.04
N LYS A 394 -14.61 24.06 -35.71
CA LYS A 394 -13.26 24.65 -35.52
C LYS A 394 -12.73 25.30 -36.79
N ILE A 395 -12.93 24.65 -37.94
CA ILE A 395 -12.48 25.21 -39.23
C ILE A 395 -13.30 26.45 -39.57
N LEU A 396 -14.63 26.41 -39.42
CA LEU A 396 -15.49 27.55 -39.70
C LEU A 396 -15.17 28.76 -38.80
N ASP A 397 -14.89 28.54 -37.52
CA ASP A 397 -14.50 29.59 -36.56
C ASP A 397 -13.12 30.19 -36.89
N SER A 398 -12.16 29.36 -37.32
CA SER A 398 -10.86 29.83 -37.82
C SER A 398 -11.03 30.69 -39.08
N VAL A 399 -11.83 30.22 -40.04
CA VAL A 399 -12.13 30.95 -41.26
C VAL A 399 -12.83 32.27 -40.97
N GLU A 400 -13.81 32.29 -40.06
CA GLU A 400 -14.51 33.51 -39.65
C GLU A 400 -13.56 34.52 -39.00
N SER A 401 -12.67 34.05 -38.10
CA SER A 401 -11.65 34.89 -37.48
C SER A 401 -10.71 35.52 -38.50
N GLU A 402 -10.19 34.73 -39.45
CA GLU A 402 -9.31 35.23 -40.51
C GLU A 402 -10.05 36.16 -41.49
N GLN A 403 -11.33 35.92 -41.77
CA GLN A 403 -12.15 36.82 -42.57
C GLN A 403 -12.30 38.19 -41.91
N VAL A 404 -12.52 38.23 -40.60
CA VAL A 404 -12.59 39.49 -39.82
C VAL A 404 -11.26 40.23 -39.85
N GLU A 405 -10.13 39.52 -39.76
CA GLU A 405 -8.80 40.14 -39.87
C GLU A 405 -8.59 40.81 -41.24
N ILE A 406 -8.99 40.13 -42.33
CA ILE A 406 -8.87 40.70 -43.69
C ILE A 406 -9.82 41.90 -43.86
N ASP A 407 -11.07 41.82 -43.40
CA ASP A 407 -12.01 42.96 -43.46
C ASP A 407 -11.46 44.17 -42.70
N GLN A 408 -10.90 43.95 -41.50
CA GLN A 408 -10.30 45.03 -40.72
C GLN A 408 -9.09 45.65 -41.45
N ALA A 409 -8.22 44.83 -42.04
CA ALA A 409 -7.09 45.32 -42.83
C ALA A 409 -7.54 46.16 -44.05
N LEU A 410 -8.63 45.78 -44.71
CA LEU A 410 -9.21 46.55 -45.83
C LEU A 410 -9.77 47.90 -45.36
N ARG A 411 -10.41 47.94 -44.19
CA ARG A 411 -10.92 49.19 -43.59
C ARG A 411 -9.80 50.14 -43.21
N ASP A 412 -8.73 49.61 -42.62
CA ASP A 412 -7.55 50.39 -42.23
C ASP A 412 -6.83 50.96 -43.45
N LEU A 413 -6.74 50.21 -44.56
CA LEU A 413 -6.19 50.70 -45.83
C LEU A 413 -6.91 51.97 -46.34
N ARG A 414 -8.25 51.97 -46.34
CA ARG A 414 -9.06 53.12 -46.77
C ARG A 414 -8.90 54.33 -45.84
N LYS A 415 -8.74 54.07 -44.54
CA LYS A 415 -8.52 55.12 -43.54
C LYS A 415 -7.13 55.74 -43.69
N ASP A 416 -6.11 54.92 -43.92
CA ASP A 416 -4.73 55.37 -44.12
C ASP A 416 -4.58 56.14 -45.42
N GLU A 417 -5.26 55.76 -46.50
CA GLU A 417 -5.31 56.54 -47.73
C GLU A 417 -5.87 57.94 -47.47
N LYS A 418 -7.00 58.06 -46.77
CA LYS A 418 -7.60 59.35 -46.44
C LYS A 418 -6.62 60.23 -45.64
N ILE A 419 -5.93 59.65 -44.66
CA ILE A 419 -4.91 60.37 -43.88
C ILE A 419 -3.73 60.79 -44.76
N ALA A 420 -3.31 59.94 -45.71
CA ALA A 420 -2.23 60.26 -46.65
C ALA A 420 -2.64 61.37 -47.62
N GLN A 421 -3.88 61.35 -48.11
CA GLN A 421 -4.44 62.40 -48.97
C GLN A 421 -4.50 63.74 -48.22
N ASP A 422 -5.05 63.77 -47.00
CA ASP A 422 -5.10 64.98 -46.17
C ASP A 422 -3.69 65.57 -45.93
N LYS A 423 -2.68 64.69 -45.69
CA LYS A 423 -1.28 65.11 -45.55
C LYS A 423 -0.68 65.63 -46.86
N ALA A 424 -1.00 65.01 -48.00
CA ALA A 424 -0.53 65.45 -49.30
C ALA A 424 -1.11 66.82 -49.67
N GLU A 425 -2.40 67.05 -49.38
CA GLU A 425 -3.06 68.34 -49.55
C GLU A 425 -2.45 69.42 -48.64
N ASP A 426 -2.15 69.10 -47.37
CA ASP A 426 -1.45 70.03 -46.48
C ASP A 426 -0.03 70.35 -46.98
N LEU A 427 0.73 69.34 -47.44
CA LEU A 427 2.05 69.54 -48.04
C LEU A 427 1.98 70.39 -49.31
N GLU A 428 0.99 70.16 -50.16
CA GLU A 428 0.77 70.96 -51.37
C GLU A 428 0.42 72.41 -51.01
N PHE A 429 -0.44 72.61 -50.01
CA PHE A 429 -0.79 73.94 -49.50
C PHE A 429 0.44 74.66 -48.94
N ARG A 430 1.28 73.97 -48.16
CA ARG A 430 2.55 74.50 -47.66
C ARG A 430 3.51 74.84 -48.80
N LEU A 431 3.64 73.99 -49.82
CA LEU A 431 4.47 74.25 -51.00
C LEU A 431 3.98 75.46 -51.80
N ARG A 432 2.67 75.60 -52.03
CA ARG A 432 2.08 76.77 -52.68
C ARG A 432 2.33 78.05 -51.89
N ASN A 433 2.22 77.99 -50.56
CA ASN A 433 2.52 79.13 -49.69
C ASN A 433 4.02 79.49 -49.71
N LEU A 434 4.92 78.51 -49.68
CA LEU A 434 6.36 78.70 -49.84
C LEU A 434 6.69 79.31 -51.21
N LYS A 435 6.10 78.80 -52.29
CA LYS A 435 6.27 79.36 -53.64
C LYS A 435 5.81 80.82 -53.69
N ARG A 436 4.64 81.13 -53.14
CA ARG A 436 4.12 82.50 -53.06
C ARG A 436 5.01 83.42 -52.20
N PHE A 437 5.59 82.91 -51.12
CA PHE A 437 6.56 83.64 -50.30
C PHE A 437 7.86 83.93 -51.07
N VAL A 438 8.38 82.96 -51.82
CA VAL A 438 9.56 83.14 -52.69
C VAL A 438 9.27 84.12 -53.82
N GLU A 439 8.12 84.04 -54.49
CA GLU A 439 7.73 84.98 -55.56
C GLU A 439 7.53 86.41 -55.04
N ASN A 440 6.94 86.57 -53.86
CA ASN A 440 6.79 87.90 -53.23
C ASN A 440 8.14 88.48 -52.78
N ASN A 441 9.07 87.66 -52.27
CA ASN A 441 10.42 88.12 -51.93
C ASN A 441 11.28 88.36 -53.17
N ALA A 442 11.08 87.62 -54.26
CA ALA A 442 11.76 87.87 -55.53
C ALA A 442 11.33 89.21 -56.16
N CYS A 443 10.11 89.69 -55.86
CA CYS A 443 9.66 91.03 -56.24
C CYS A 443 10.22 92.17 -55.35
N LEU A 444 10.86 91.85 -54.22
CA LEU A 444 11.49 92.82 -53.30
C LEU A 444 12.98 92.49 -53.09
N GLY A 445 13.74 92.46 -54.19
CA GLY A 445 15.19 92.65 -54.21
C GLY A 445 16.07 91.44 -53.84
N TYR A 446 17.24 91.40 -54.50
CA TYR A 446 18.34 90.40 -54.46
C TYR A 446 18.11 89.19 -55.38
N GLN A 447 18.83 88.98 -56.48
CA GLN A 447 20.29 89.06 -56.67
C GLN A 447 21.05 88.34 -55.55
N VAL A 448 20.95 87.01 -55.53
CA VAL A 448 22.06 86.18 -55.04
C VAL A 448 22.96 85.89 -56.24
N ILE A 449 24.14 86.50 -56.15
CA ILE A 449 25.31 86.31 -57.01
C ILE A 449 25.81 84.86 -56.85
N ILE A 450 26.43 84.34 -57.91
CA ILE A 450 27.22 83.09 -57.95
C ILE A 450 28.12 82.96 -56.71
#